data_AF-S8C1D3-F1
#
_entry.id   AF-S8C1D3-F1
#
_cell.length_a   1.000
_cell.length_b   1.000
_cell.length_c   1.000
_cell.angle_alpha   90.00
_cell.angle_beta   90.00
_cell.angle_gamma   90.00
#
_symmetry.space_group_name_H-M   'P 1'
#
loop_
_entity.id
_entity.type
_entity.pdbx_description
1 polymer ?
#
loop_
_entity_poly.entity_id
_entity_poly.type
_entity_poly.pdbx_seq_one_letter_code
_entity_poly.pdbx_strand_id
1 'polypeptide(L)'
;SSPSSYPSSRLNNRATDDRIASVFDVVNDRKLPPEIRGQRNNVRSETDIVNVVERRVYRAMEEGQFENLAGKGKPLDLTSNPHADPAEDTLYRILNKNGCAPRCVELNKEIRNGISQWRQSLRKAFLHKHGGHDRSKWLNSSEKLQHQLRDLNRKILDYNLIVPFGRQMCGLKWEKEVNLVSEE
;
A
#
# COMPACT_ATOMS: atom_id res chain seq x y z
N SER A 1 25.43 -33.76 51.83
CA SER A 1 24.73 -33.48 50.56
C SER A 1 23.62 -32.50 50.82
N SER A 2 23.81 -31.25 50.42
CA SER A 2 22.86 -30.14 50.65
C SER A 2 21.73 -30.15 49.61
N PRO A 3 20.47 -29.88 49.96
CA PRO A 3 19.42 -29.61 48.98
C PRO A 3 19.35 -28.11 48.69
N SER A 4 19.68 -27.74 47.46
CA SER A 4 19.57 -26.38 46.93
C SER A 4 18.10 -25.97 46.78
N SER A 5 17.65 -25.00 47.58
CA SER A 5 16.31 -24.41 47.53
C SER A 5 16.22 -23.33 46.45
N TYR A 6 15.39 -23.52 45.42
CA TYR A 6 14.96 -22.42 44.54
C TYR A 6 13.48 -22.53 44.13
N PRO A 7 12.55 -21.82 44.81
CA PRO A 7 11.22 -21.53 44.29
C PRO A 7 10.94 -20.03 44.03
N SER A 8 11.90 -19.14 44.22
CA SER A 8 11.66 -17.68 44.31
C SER A 8 11.37 -16.98 42.96
N SER A 9 11.80 -17.54 41.82
CA SER A 9 11.69 -16.84 40.52
C SER A 9 10.27 -16.81 39.91
N ARG A 10 9.45 -17.85 40.11
CA ARG A 10 8.09 -17.90 39.51
C ARG A 10 7.08 -16.99 40.21
N LEU A 11 7.22 -16.78 41.52
CA LEU A 11 6.33 -15.91 42.28
C LEU A 11 6.57 -14.43 41.95
N ASN A 12 7.83 -14.04 41.72
CA ASN A 12 8.17 -12.67 41.28
C ASN A 12 7.67 -12.34 39.87
N ASN A 13 7.67 -13.32 38.96
CA ASN A 13 7.17 -13.11 37.59
C ASN A 13 5.64 -12.89 37.58
N ARG A 14 4.87 -13.63 38.39
CA ARG A 14 3.42 -13.39 38.51
C ARG A 14 3.09 -12.02 39.09
N ALA A 15 3.80 -11.62 40.16
CA ALA A 15 3.59 -10.31 40.78
C ALA A 15 3.94 -9.14 39.84
N THR A 16 4.90 -9.32 38.92
CA THR A 16 5.26 -8.30 37.92
C THR A 16 4.27 -8.28 36.77
N ASP A 17 3.79 -9.44 36.29
CA ASP A 17 2.71 -9.54 35.30
C ASP A 17 1.41 -8.90 35.81
N ASP A 18 1.01 -9.17 37.07
CA ASP A 18 -0.18 -8.58 37.68
C ASP A 18 -0.08 -7.05 37.80
N ARG A 19 1.12 -6.54 38.09
CA ARG A 19 1.38 -5.09 38.12
C ARG A 19 1.27 -4.49 36.72
N ILE A 20 1.86 -5.11 35.71
CA ILE A 20 1.79 -4.66 34.32
C ILE A 20 0.33 -4.67 33.84
N ALA A 21 -0.40 -5.75 34.08
CA ALA A 21 -1.82 -5.86 33.75
C ALA A 21 -2.64 -4.74 34.41
N SER A 22 -2.43 -4.48 35.70
CA SER A 22 -3.16 -3.41 36.41
C SER A 22 -2.86 -2.00 35.86
N VAL A 23 -1.63 -1.75 35.41
CA VAL A 23 -1.26 -0.48 34.76
C VAL A 23 -1.94 -0.35 33.40
N PHE A 24 -1.93 -1.40 32.59
CA PHE A 24 -2.65 -1.45 31.31
C PHE A 24 -4.15 -1.22 31.49
N ASP A 25 -4.76 -1.83 32.52
CA ASP A 25 -6.17 -1.63 32.83
C ASP A 25 -6.49 -0.18 33.19
N VAL A 26 -5.66 0.46 34.01
CA VAL A 26 -5.84 1.89 34.39
C VAL A 26 -5.68 2.82 33.19
N VAL A 27 -4.72 2.55 32.30
CA VAL A 27 -4.50 3.34 31.09
C VAL A 27 -5.67 3.18 30.13
N ASN A 28 -6.15 1.95 29.92
CA ASN A 28 -7.29 1.66 29.06
C ASN A 28 -8.59 2.24 29.62
N ASP A 29 -8.79 2.22 30.94
CA ASP A 29 -9.97 2.81 31.59
C ASP A 29 -10.08 4.33 31.32
N ARG A 30 -8.95 5.04 31.26
CA ARG A 30 -8.93 6.48 30.89
C ARG A 30 -9.37 6.75 29.46
N LYS A 31 -9.27 5.77 28.54
CA LYS A 31 -9.73 5.91 27.15
C LYS A 31 -11.24 5.73 27.03
N LEU A 32 -11.89 5.16 28.03
CA LEU A 32 -13.33 4.92 28.00
C LEU A 32 -14.13 6.20 28.31
N PRO A 33 -15.39 6.27 27.83
CA PRO A 33 -16.36 7.25 28.29
C PRO A 33 -16.49 7.26 29.82
N PRO A 34 -16.53 8.43 30.49
CA PRO A 34 -16.68 8.55 31.94
C PRO A 34 -17.79 7.70 32.56
N GLU A 35 -18.85 7.41 31.82
CA GLU A 35 -20.02 6.62 32.23
C GLU A 35 -19.70 5.14 32.50
N ILE A 36 -18.59 4.63 31.98
CA ILE A 36 -18.17 3.22 32.12
C ILE A 36 -16.78 3.05 32.74
N ARG A 37 -16.17 4.12 33.25
CA ARG A 37 -14.88 4.06 33.97
C ARG A 37 -15.04 3.41 35.34
N GLY A 38 -14.01 2.70 35.81
CA GLY A 38 -13.94 2.16 37.17
C GLY A 38 -14.83 0.93 37.46
N GLN A 39 -15.60 0.45 36.49
CA GLN A 39 -16.44 -0.75 36.60
C GLN A 39 -15.58 -2.02 36.43
N ARG A 40 -14.88 -2.44 37.49
CA ARG A 40 -13.92 -3.57 37.44
C ARG A 40 -14.52 -4.97 37.20
N ASN A 41 -15.81 -5.16 37.49
CA ASN A 41 -16.42 -6.50 37.58
C ASN A 41 -17.52 -6.79 36.56
N ASN A 42 -17.94 -5.81 35.75
CA ASN A 42 -18.79 -6.10 34.61
C ASN A 42 -17.87 -6.52 33.46
N VAL A 43 -18.09 -7.71 32.92
CA VAL A 43 -17.56 -8.08 31.60
C VAL A 43 -17.87 -6.90 30.68
N ARG A 44 -16.83 -6.19 30.24
CA ARG A 44 -16.94 -5.07 29.29
C ARG A 44 -17.47 -5.65 27.99
N SER A 45 -18.79 -5.80 27.89
CA SER A 45 -19.41 -6.30 26.69
C SER A 45 -19.28 -5.21 25.64
N GLU A 46 -18.96 -5.60 24.40
CA GLU A 46 -18.96 -4.69 23.25
C GLU A 46 -20.28 -3.89 23.20
N THR A 47 -21.38 -4.53 23.60
CA THR A 47 -22.72 -3.99 23.75
C THR A 47 -22.80 -2.79 24.71
N ASP A 48 -22.12 -2.81 25.85
CA ASP A 48 -22.15 -1.70 26.82
C ASP A 48 -21.46 -0.45 26.27
N ILE A 49 -20.34 -0.64 25.56
CA ILE A 49 -19.62 0.45 24.90
C ILE A 49 -20.50 1.06 23.81
N VAL A 50 -21.10 0.21 22.96
CA VAL A 50 -22.02 0.66 21.91
C VAL A 50 -23.19 1.44 22.50
N ASN A 51 -23.83 0.94 23.57
CA ASN A 51 -24.96 1.62 24.22
C ASN A 51 -24.62 3.01 24.78
N VAL A 52 -23.39 3.22 25.25
CA VAL A 52 -22.93 4.53 25.72
C VAL A 52 -22.64 5.46 24.55
N VAL A 53 -22.01 4.95 23.49
CA VAL A 53 -21.73 5.71 22.27
C VAL A 53 -23.04 6.17 21.63
N GLU A 54 -24.00 5.26 21.44
CA GLU A 54 -25.32 5.56 20.88
C GLU A 54 -26.04 6.65 21.68
N ARG A 55 -26.12 6.52 23.01
CA ARG A 55 -26.75 7.55 23.86
C ARG A 55 -26.09 8.92 23.73
N ARG A 56 -24.76 8.97 23.57
CA ARG A 56 -24.05 10.24 23.33
C ARG A 56 -24.36 10.83 21.97
N VAL A 57 -24.45 10.01 20.93
CA VAL A 57 -24.82 10.45 19.58
C VAL A 57 -26.24 11.02 19.59
N TYR A 58 -27.22 10.31 20.16
CA TYR A 58 -28.60 10.79 20.28
C TYR A 58 -28.68 12.12 21.01
N ARG A 59 -28.02 12.24 22.16
CA ARG A 59 -27.99 13.50 22.93
C ARG A 59 -27.38 14.65 22.12
N ALA A 60 -26.29 14.40 21.40
CA ALA A 60 -25.68 15.40 20.53
C ALA A 60 -26.58 15.80 19.34
N MET A 61 -27.40 14.88 18.83
CA MET A 61 -28.43 15.19 17.84
C MET A 61 -29.55 16.07 18.43
N GLU A 62 -30.08 15.73 19.61
CA GLU A 62 -31.10 16.51 20.31
C GLU A 62 -30.61 17.93 20.66
N GLU A 63 -29.36 18.04 21.09
CA GLU A 63 -28.69 19.32 21.39
C GLU A 63 -28.33 20.12 20.12
N GLY A 64 -28.60 19.59 18.91
CA GLY A 64 -28.33 20.26 17.64
C GLY A 64 -26.84 20.45 17.34
N GLN A 65 -25.94 19.68 17.97
CA GLN A 65 -24.49 19.80 17.81
C GLN A 65 -24.04 19.52 16.37
N PHE A 66 -24.84 18.81 15.59
CA PHE A 66 -24.59 18.53 14.17
C PHE A 66 -25.16 19.60 13.21
N GLU A 67 -25.95 20.56 13.69
CA GLU A 67 -26.65 21.51 12.83
C GLU A 67 -25.73 22.60 12.25
N ASN A 68 -24.69 23.01 12.98
CA ASN A 68 -23.76 24.08 12.61
C ASN A 68 -22.30 23.59 12.51
N LEU A 69 -22.10 22.39 11.96
CA LEU A 69 -20.74 21.89 11.71
C LEU A 69 -20.00 22.77 10.69
N ALA A 70 -18.72 23.00 10.97
CA ALA A 70 -17.82 23.66 10.03
C ALA A 70 -17.81 22.89 8.70
N GLY A 71 -18.22 23.55 7.61
CA GLY A 71 -18.26 22.95 6.28
C GLY A 71 -19.59 22.29 5.89
N LYS A 72 -20.64 22.34 6.72
CA LYS A 72 -21.98 21.85 6.34
C LYS A 72 -22.46 22.52 5.05
N GLY A 73 -22.89 21.70 4.08
CA GLY A 73 -23.36 22.14 2.77
C GLY A 73 -22.28 22.58 1.77
N LYS A 74 -21.00 22.58 2.16
CA LYS A 74 -19.89 22.86 1.24
C LYS A 74 -19.39 21.56 0.62
N PRO A 75 -18.95 21.58 -0.65
CA PRO A 75 -18.25 20.45 -1.24
C PRO A 75 -17.04 20.07 -0.39
N LEU A 76 -16.81 18.76 -0.21
CA LEU A 76 -15.65 18.26 0.49
C LEU A 76 -14.38 18.61 -0.30
N ASP A 77 -13.38 19.15 0.38
CA ASP A 77 -12.08 19.39 -0.24
C ASP A 77 -11.30 18.07 -0.35
N LEU A 78 -11.23 17.55 -1.57
CA LEU A 78 -10.48 16.32 -1.90
C LEU A 78 -9.03 16.60 -2.29
N THR A 79 -8.54 17.84 -2.17
CA THR A 79 -7.21 18.21 -2.66
C THR A 79 -6.06 17.77 -1.75
N SER A 80 -6.33 17.51 -0.48
CA SER A 80 -5.34 17.12 0.51
C SER A 80 -5.57 15.68 0.95
N ASN A 81 -4.54 14.84 0.85
CA ASN A 81 -4.59 13.48 1.38
C ASN A 81 -4.00 13.45 2.80
N PRO A 82 -4.82 13.32 3.86
CA PRO A 82 -4.32 13.29 5.24
C PRO A 82 -3.50 12.03 5.57
N HIS A 83 -3.49 11.03 4.68
CA HIS A 83 -2.73 9.79 4.83
C HIS A 83 -1.41 9.80 4.05
N ALA A 84 -1.13 10.83 3.25
CA ALA A 84 0.14 10.97 2.54
C ALA A 84 1.16 11.71 3.40
N ASP A 85 2.45 11.48 3.13
CA ASP A 85 3.51 12.31 3.69
C ASP A 85 3.30 13.78 3.26
N PRO A 86 3.45 14.79 4.16
CA PRO A 86 3.20 16.18 3.83
C PRO A 86 4.03 16.73 2.66
N ALA A 87 5.28 16.26 2.50
CA ALA A 87 6.12 16.68 1.40
C ALA A 87 5.66 16.05 0.08
N GLU A 88 5.29 14.78 0.11
CA GLU A 88 4.77 14.05 -1.05
C GLU A 88 3.41 14.62 -1.52
N ASP A 89 2.49 14.91 -0.60
CA ASP A 89 1.20 15.54 -0.91
C ASP A 89 1.40 16.93 -1.54
N THR A 90 2.31 17.73 -1.00
CA THR A 90 2.64 19.06 -1.56
C THR A 90 3.19 18.94 -2.97
N LEU A 91 4.10 17.99 -3.22
CA LEU A 91 4.64 17.71 -4.56
C LEU A 91 3.53 17.34 -5.55
N TYR A 92 2.66 16.39 -5.20
CA TYR A 92 1.55 15.98 -6.08
C TYR A 92 0.55 17.11 -6.34
N ARG A 93 0.31 17.97 -5.34
CA ARG A 93 -0.54 19.15 -5.49
C ARG A 93 0.04 20.16 -6.48
N ILE A 94 1.35 20.41 -6.43
CA ILE A 94 2.04 21.30 -7.37
C ILE A 94 1.96 20.71 -8.78
N LEU A 95 2.23 19.42 -8.94
CA LEU A 95 2.15 18.76 -10.25
C LEU A 95 0.74 18.84 -10.83
N ASN A 96 -0.28 18.51 -10.03
CA ASN A 96 -1.68 18.57 -10.46
C ASN A 96 -2.10 19.98 -10.89
N LYS A 97 -1.69 21.02 -10.14
CA LYS A 97 -1.95 22.42 -10.50
C LYS A 97 -1.34 22.84 -11.84
N ASN A 98 -0.24 22.22 -12.24
CA ASN A 98 0.43 22.47 -13.51
C ASN A 98 -0.02 21.50 -14.63
N GLY A 99 -0.98 20.61 -14.37
CA GLY A 99 -1.40 19.57 -15.31
C GLY A 99 -0.33 18.51 -15.57
N CYS A 100 0.67 18.40 -14.70
CA CYS A 100 1.73 17.41 -14.80
C CYS A 100 1.37 16.16 -13.98
N ALA A 101 1.80 15.00 -14.46
CA ALA A 101 1.59 13.74 -13.74
C ALA A 101 2.81 13.43 -12.84
N PRO A 102 2.62 12.67 -11.75
CA PRO A 102 3.73 12.12 -11.00
C PRO A 102 4.65 11.28 -11.89
N ARG A 103 5.95 11.30 -11.59
CA ARG A 103 6.97 10.54 -12.33
C ARG A 103 6.61 9.06 -12.49
N CYS A 104 6.03 8.43 -11.47
CA CYS A 104 5.61 7.03 -11.52
C CYS A 104 4.53 6.77 -12.57
N VAL A 105 3.60 7.71 -12.76
CA VAL A 105 2.52 7.63 -13.76
C VAL A 105 3.10 7.80 -15.17
N GLU A 106 3.98 8.77 -15.36
CA GLU A 106 4.65 9.03 -16.64
C GLU A 106 5.50 7.83 -17.07
N LEU A 107 6.34 7.33 -16.16
CA LEU A 107 7.21 6.18 -16.41
C LEU A 107 6.40 4.91 -16.69
N ASN A 108 5.28 4.69 -15.99
CA ASN A 108 4.39 3.56 -16.28
C ASN A 108 3.85 3.62 -17.72
N LYS A 109 3.39 4.80 -18.15
CA LYS A 109 2.89 5.03 -19.50
C LYS A 109 3.98 4.78 -20.55
N GLU A 110 5.18 5.30 -20.30
CA GLU A 110 6.34 5.11 -21.16
C GLU A 110 6.71 3.63 -21.31
N ILE A 111 6.81 2.89 -20.20
CA ILE A 111 7.10 1.46 -20.21
C ILE A 111 6.04 0.69 -21.00
N ARG A 112 4.74 0.91 -20.71
CA ARG A 112 3.65 0.20 -21.40
C ARG A 112 3.65 0.44 -22.90
N ASN A 113 3.85 1.69 -23.32
CA ASN A 113 3.97 2.04 -24.73
C ASN A 113 5.20 1.39 -25.37
N GLY A 114 6.35 1.45 -24.70
CA GLY A 114 7.59 0.84 -25.15
C GLY A 114 7.49 -0.67 -25.33
N ILE A 115 6.85 -1.37 -24.37
CA ILE A 115 6.60 -2.82 -24.46
C ILE A 115 5.70 -3.13 -25.66
N SER A 116 4.64 -2.36 -25.88
CA SER A 116 3.74 -2.54 -27.02
C SER A 116 4.46 -2.40 -28.36
N GLN A 117 5.26 -1.34 -28.52
CA GLN A 117 6.05 -1.10 -29.74
C GLN A 117 7.13 -2.16 -29.95
N TRP A 118 7.79 -2.57 -28.87
CA TRP A 118 8.80 -3.63 -28.90
C TRP A 118 8.19 -4.97 -29.33
N ARG A 119 7.03 -5.36 -28.77
CA ARG A 119 6.31 -6.58 -29.17
C ARG A 119 5.88 -6.55 -30.63
N GLN A 120 5.38 -5.42 -31.12
CA GLN A 120 5.06 -5.27 -32.54
C GLN A 120 6.29 -5.43 -33.43
N SER A 121 7.43 -4.88 -33.01
CA SER A 121 8.70 -5.01 -33.74
C SER A 121 9.22 -6.45 -33.71
N LEU A 122 9.08 -7.15 -32.59
CA LEU A 122 9.40 -8.56 -32.44
C LEU A 122 8.56 -9.43 -33.39
N ARG A 123 7.23 -9.26 -33.39
CA ARG A 123 6.33 -9.98 -34.31
C ARG A 123 6.71 -9.74 -35.78
N LYS A 124 6.95 -8.48 -36.17
CA LYS A 124 7.41 -8.14 -37.52
C LYS A 124 8.72 -8.84 -37.85
N ALA A 125 9.74 -8.77 -36.98
CA ALA A 125 11.02 -9.44 -37.21
C ALA A 125 10.86 -10.96 -37.32
N PHE A 126 9.95 -11.55 -36.54
CA PHE A 126 9.69 -12.99 -36.55
C PHE A 126 8.99 -13.46 -37.82
N LEU A 127 8.03 -12.70 -38.36
CA LEU A 127 7.38 -13.02 -39.65
C LEU A 127 8.39 -13.09 -40.80
N HIS A 128 9.37 -12.19 -40.84
CA HIS A 128 10.43 -12.22 -41.87
C HIS A 128 11.33 -13.47 -41.79
N LYS A 129 11.45 -14.09 -40.61
CA LYS A 129 12.21 -15.34 -40.41
C LYS A 129 11.49 -16.54 -41.06
N HIS A 130 10.16 -16.59 -41.02
CA HIS A 130 9.37 -17.68 -41.61
C HIS A 130 9.14 -17.51 -43.12
N GLY A 131 9.18 -16.28 -43.65
CA GLY A 131 8.99 -15.98 -45.07
C GLY A 131 10.16 -16.34 -46.01
N GLY A 132 11.11 -17.18 -45.59
CA GLY A 132 12.22 -17.64 -46.44
C GLY A 132 13.39 -16.65 -46.63
N HIS A 133 13.44 -15.55 -45.88
CA HIS A 133 14.50 -14.55 -45.98
C HIS A 133 15.65 -14.72 -44.95
N ASP A 134 16.84 -14.26 -45.38
CA ASP A 134 18.13 -14.15 -44.69
C ASP A 134 18.14 -14.33 -43.16
N ARG A 135 18.76 -15.43 -42.70
CA ARG A 135 19.14 -15.67 -41.29
C ARG A 135 19.93 -14.49 -40.70
N SER A 136 20.69 -13.78 -41.52
CA SER A 136 21.46 -12.58 -41.13
C SER A 136 20.58 -11.41 -40.68
N LYS A 137 19.45 -11.17 -41.36
CA LYS A 137 18.52 -10.08 -41.01
C LYS A 137 17.82 -10.34 -39.67
N TRP A 138 17.44 -11.59 -39.41
CA TRP A 138 16.92 -12.01 -38.11
C TRP A 138 17.96 -11.82 -37.01
N LEU A 139 19.20 -12.25 -37.22
CA LEU A 139 20.27 -12.14 -36.22
C LEU A 139 20.48 -10.68 -35.80
N ASN A 140 20.66 -9.77 -36.77
CA ASN A 140 20.84 -8.34 -36.50
C ASN A 140 19.61 -7.70 -35.82
N SER A 141 18.40 -8.11 -36.21
CA SER A 141 17.17 -7.59 -35.59
C SER A 141 17.00 -8.11 -34.17
N SER A 142 17.35 -9.38 -33.92
CA SER A 142 17.27 -10.01 -32.61
C SER A 142 18.22 -9.37 -31.60
N GLU A 143 19.44 -9.03 -32.00
CA GLU A 143 20.40 -8.32 -31.15
C GLU A 143 19.88 -6.93 -30.75
N LYS A 144 19.36 -6.17 -31.71
CA LYS A 144 18.74 -4.87 -31.45
C LYS A 144 17.54 -4.98 -30.50
N LEU A 145 16.65 -5.95 -30.73
CA LEU A 145 15.49 -6.17 -29.87
C LEU A 145 15.89 -6.62 -28.47
N GLN A 146 16.96 -7.41 -28.32
CA GLN A 146 17.50 -7.79 -27.01
C GLN A 146 18.10 -6.60 -26.26
N HIS A 147 18.75 -5.67 -26.96
CA HIS A 147 19.21 -4.41 -26.35
C HIS A 147 18.03 -3.56 -25.87
N GLN A 148 17.02 -3.36 -26.71
CA GLN A 148 15.80 -2.63 -26.32
C GLN A 148 15.08 -3.28 -25.13
N LEU A 149 15.06 -4.62 -25.08
CA LEU A 149 14.49 -5.37 -23.96
C LEU A 149 15.23 -5.07 -22.65
N ARG A 150 16.57 -5.01 -22.69
CA ARG A 150 17.40 -4.65 -21.53
C ARG A 150 17.09 -3.23 -21.04
N ASP A 151 16.90 -2.28 -21.96
CA ASP A 151 16.56 -0.90 -21.61
C ASP A 151 15.16 -0.79 -21.01
N LEU A 152 14.18 -1.52 -21.56
CA LEU A 152 12.83 -1.61 -20.98
C LEU A 152 12.86 -2.22 -19.57
N ASN A 153 13.61 -3.30 -19.37
CA ASN A 153 13.75 -3.93 -18.05
C ASN A 153 14.43 -3.01 -17.04
N ARG A 154 15.36 -2.15 -17.48
CA ARG A 154 15.94 -1.11 -16.60
C ARG A 154 14.89 -0.09 -16.17
N LYS A 155 14.07 0.40 -17.10
CA LYS A 155 12.96 1.30 -16.76
C LYS A 155 11.95 0.64 -15.81
N ILE A 156 11.66 -0.65 -16.01
CA ILE A 156 10.81 -1.43 -15.09
C ILE A 156 11.42 -1.49 -13.69
N LEU A 157 12.73 -1.68 -13.59
CA LEU A 157 13.43 -1.63 -12.29
C LEU A 157 13.30 -0.25 -11.64
N ASP A 158 13.59 0.82 -12.39
CA ASP A 158 13.48 2.21 -11.90
C ASP A 158 12.05 2.53 -11.43
N TYR A 159 11.04 2.03 -12.14
CA TYR A 159 9.64 2.13 -11.76
C TYR A 159 9.34 1.33 -10.48
N ASN A 160 9.87 0.12 -10.34
CA ASN A 160 9.64 -0.72 -9.16
C ASN A 160 10.26 -0.14 -7.88
N LEU A 161 11.31 0.69 -8.03
CA LEU A 161 11.96 1.38 -6.92
C LEU A 161 11.17 2.58 -6.40
N ILE A 162 10.25 3.14 -7.18
CA ILE A 162 9.44 4.32 -6.81
C ILE A 162 8.01 3.98 -6.41
N VAL A 163 7.55 2.74 -6.61
CA VAL A 163 6.17 2.33 -6.28
C VAL A 163 6.14 1.35 -5.10
N PRO A 164 5.06 1.37 -4.29
CA PRO A 164 4.90 0.41 -3.22
C PRO A 164 4.73 -1.02 -3.74
N PHE A 165 5.03 -1.98 -2.87
CA PHE A 165 4.76 -3.40 -3.10
C PHE A 165 3.28 -3.61 -3.49
N GLY A 166 3.04 -4.43 -4.51
CA GLY A 166 1.71 -4.64 -5.10
C GLY A 166 1.40 -3.81 -6.35
N ARG A 167 2.16 -2.73 -6.63
CA ARG A 167 2.07 -1.96 -7.89
C ARG A 167 3.26 -2.16 -8.84
N GLN A 168 4.21 -3.00 -8.43
CA GLN A 168 5.41 -3.32 -9.19
C GLN A 168 5.08 -4.14 -10.45
N MET A 169 5.93 -4.02 -11.47
CA MET A 169 5.82 -4.71 -12.76
C MET A 169 6.85 -5.84 -12.87
N CYS A 170 6.46 -6.93 -13.51
CA CYS A 170 7.40 -8.00 -13.86
C CYS A 170 8.26 -7.58 -15.06
N GLY A 171 9.56 -7.85 -14.98
CA GLY A 171 10.46 -7.73 -16.12
C GLY A 171 10.11 -8.73 -17.22
N LEU A 172 10.42 -8.36 -18.46
CA LEU A 172 10.22 -9.20 -19.64
C LEU A 172 11.39 -10.16 -19.82
N LYS A 173 11.11 -11.38 -20.28
CA LYS A 173 12.11 -12.42 -20.58
C LYS A 173 12.08 -12.73 -22.06
N TRP A 174 13.25 -12.69 -22.71
CA TRP A 174 13.38 -12.90 -24.15
C TRP A 174 12.74 -14.22 -24.62
N GLU A 175 13.13 -15.33 -24.00
CA GLU A 175 12.66 -16.68 -24.37
C GLU A 175 11.13 -16.79 -24.29
N LYS A 176 10.52 -16.23 -23.23
CA LYS A 176 9.07 -16.26 -23.06
C LYS A 176 8.36 -15.50 -24.18
N GLU A 177 8.84 -14.31 -24.51
CA GLU A 177 8.22 -13.47 -25.53
C GLU A 177 8.40 -14.06 -26.94
N VAL A 178 9.55 -14.69 -27.23
CA VAL A 178 9.77 -15.40 -28.50
C VAL A 178 8.87 -16.64 -28.61
N ASN A 179 8.70 -17.40 -27.53
CA ASN A 179 7.80 -18.57 -27.52
C ASN A 179 6.35 -18.15 -27.78
N LEU A 180 5.87 -17.07 -27.15
CA LEU A 180 4.53 -16.55 -27.39
C LEU A 180 4.29 -16.19 -28.86
N VAL A 181 5.26 -15.56 -29.52
CA VAL A 181 5.16 -15.22 -30.95
C VAL A 181 5.31 -16.46 -31.85
N SER A 182 5.87 -17.56 -31.35
CA SER A 182 6.00 -18.81 -32.10
C SER A 182 4.73 -19.68 -32.03
N GLU A 183 3.93 -19.50 -30.97
CA GLU A 183 2.67 -20.21 -30.74
C GLU A 183 1.45 -19.47 -31.32
N GLU A 184 1.58 -18.17 -31.62
CA GLU A 184 0.61 -17.34 -32.37
C GLU A 184 0.60 -17.65 -33.88
#